data_AF-A0A1F1EEF1-F1
#
_entry.id   AF-A0A1F1EEF1-F1
#
_cell.length_a   1.000
_cell.length_b   1.000
_cell.length_c   1.000
_cell.angle_alpha   90.00
_cell.angle_beta   90.00
_cell.angle_gamma   90.00
#
_symmetry.space_group_name_H-M   'P 1'
#
loop_
_entity.id
_entity.type
_entity.pdbx_description
1 polymer ?
#
loop_
_entity_poly.entity_id
_entity_poly.type
_entity_poly.pdbx_seq_one_letter_code
_entity_poly.pdbx_strand_id
1 'polypeptide(L)'
;MAPELNLDNPHDANLRPSRLPASVQWAAVGLFCAAVALSAVFAISEHWRRATVVLGAGLLWLSLVRLSCDSKIVGILAVRSRRFDACFSGVIGAVMVFLSVSVDALGS
;
A
#
# COMPACT_ATOMS: atom_id res chain seq x y z
N MET A 1 36.69 -1.17 0.87
CA MET A 1 35.62 -0.31 0.32
C MET A 1 34.41 -1.21 0.11
N ALA A 2 33.39 -1.11 0.97
CA ALA A 2 32.17 -1.89 0.75
C ALA A 2 31.52 -1.41 -0.56
N PRO A 3 31.05 -2.30 -1.44
CA PRO A 3 30.33 -1.87 -2.63
C PRO A 3 29.11 -1.03 -2.21
N GLU A 4 28.91 0.12 -2.85
CA GLU A 4 27.67 0.89 -2.68
C GLU A 4 26.49 -0.04 -3.01
N LEU A 5 25.71 -0.39 -2.00
CA LEU A 5 24.49 -1.17 -2.19
C LEU A 5 23.46 -0.24 -2.83
N ASN A 6 23.28 -0.38 -4.14
CA ASN A 6 22.17 0.25 -4.83
C ASN A 6 20.87 -0.42 -4.35
N LEU A 7 20.14 0.27 -3.47
CA LEU A 7 18.86 -0.17 -2.92
C LEU A 7 17.66 0.15 -3.83
N ASP A 8 17.90 0.69 -5.03
CA ASP A 8 16.84 0.94 -5.99
C ASP A 8 16.29 -0.39 -6.51
N ASN A 9 14.97 -0.46 -6.65
CA ASN A 9 14.30 -1.66 -7.12
C ASN A 9 14.76 -2.00 -8.56
N PRO A 10 15.49 -3.12 -8.78
CA PRO A 10 16.05 -3.45 -10.10
C PRO A 10 14.97 -3.69 -11.15
N HIS A 11 13.76 -4.10 -10.73
CA HIS A 11 12.64 -4.34 -11.63
C HIS A 11 12.03 -3.06 -12.21
N ASP A 12 12.31 -1.91 -11.62
CA ASP A 12 11.73 -0.62 -12.00
C ASP A 12 12.77 0.34 -12.62
N ALA A 13 14.02 -0.11 -12.82
CA ALA A 13 15.14 0.71 -13.28
C ALA A 13 14.92 1.39 -14.64
N ASN A 14 14.06 0.81 -15.50
CA ASN A 14 13.74 1.33 -16.84
C ASN A 14 12.48 2.20 -16.88
N LEU A 15 11.85 2.48 -15.73
CA LEU A 15 10.62 3.26 -15.67
C LEU A 15 10.92 4.77 -15.70
N ARG A 16 10.01 5.52 -16.32
CA ARG A 16 10.09 6.98 -16.30
C ARG A 16 9.84 7.49 -14.87
N PRO A 17 10.58 8.53 -14.42
CA PRO A 17 10.30 9.19 -13.17
C PRO A 17 8.85 9.68 -13.10
N SER A 18 8.27 9.63 -11.90
CA SER A 18 6.94 10.15 -11.64
C SER A 18 6.88 11.63 -11.96
N ARG A 19 5.70 12.08 -12.41
CA ARG A 19 5.38 13.51 -12.59
C ARG A 19 4.98 14.18 -11.27
N LEU A 20 4.76 13.39 -10.21
CA LEU A 20 4.36 13.92 -8.90
C LEU A 20 5.57 14.47 -8.14
N PRO A 21 5.44 15.65 -7.52
CA PRO A 21 6.51 16.17 -6.66
C PRO A 21 6.73 15.23 -5.47
N ALA A 22 7.98 15.14 -5.00
CA ALA A 22 8.37 14.22 -3.94
C ALA A 22 7.54 14.37 -2.64
N SER A 23 7.11 15.59 -2.31
CA SER A 23 6.25 15.86 -1.15
C SER A 23 4.90 15.16 -1.25
N VAL A 24 4.29 15.14 -2.44
CA VAL A 24 3.03 14.45 -2.69
C VAL A 24 3.21 12.94 -2.63
N GLN A 25 4.34 12.42 -3.14
CA GLN A 25 4.65 10.99 -3.04
C GLN A 25 4.81 10.56 -1.57
N TRP A 26 5.55 11.32 -0.77
CA TRP A 26 5.69 11.06 0.67
C TRP A 26 4.37 11.21 1.43
N ALA A 27 3.54 12.20 1.10
CA ALA A 27 2.21 12.32 1.69
C ALA A 27 1.32 11.11 1.37
N ALA A 28 1.41 10.59 0.14
CA ALA A 28 0.65 9.41 -0.27
C ALA A 28 1.11 8.12 0.44
N VAL A 29 2.42 7.96 0.65
CA VAL A 29 2.99 6.88 1.48
C VAL A 29 2.58 7.07 2.96
N GLY A 30 2.63 8.29 3.47
CA GLY A 30 2.19 8.61 4.83
C GLY A 30 0.71 8.27 5.06
N LEU A 31 -0.15 8.55 4.08
CA LEU A 31 -1.57 8.17 4.12
C LEU A 31 -1.76 6.65 4.17
N PHE A 32 -0.96 5.89 3.42
CA PHE A 32 -0.96 4.43 3.52
C PHE A 32 -0.58 3.96 4.93
N CYS A 33 0.51 4.48 5.49
CA CYS A 33 0.93 4.14 6.86
C CYS A 33 -0.13 4.50 7.89
N ALA A 34 -0.79 5.65 7.75
CA ALA A 34 -1.89 6.07 8.62
C ALA A 34 -3.10 5.12 8.52
N ALA A 35 -3.44 4.65 7.32
CA ALA A 35 -4.50 3.65 7.14
C ALA A 35 -4.15 2.32 7.83
N VAL A 36 -2.90 1.86 7.72
CA VAL A 36 -2.43 0.65 8.42
C VAL A 36 -2.51 0.83 9.94
N ALA A 37 -2.07 1.97 10.47
CA ALA A 37 -2.16 2.27 11.89
C ALA A 37 -3.63 2.32 12.38
N LEU A 38 -4.51 2.97 11.62
CA LEU A 38 -5.94 3.03 11.93
C LEU A 38 -6.59 1.63 11.90
N SER A 39 -6.20 0.80 10.92
CA SER A 39 -6.64 -0.60 10.88
C SER A 39 -6.18 -1.36 12.12
N ALA A 40 -4.94 -1.16 12.58
CA ALA A 40 -4.42 -1.81 13.77
C ALA A 40 -5.21 -1.39 15.03
N VAL A 41 -5.56 -0.10 15.14
CA VAL A 41 -6.43 0.40 16.22
C VAL A 41 -7.79 -0.31 16.21
N PHE A 42 -8.44 -0.42 15.05
CA PHE A 42 -9.72 -1.16 14.95
C PHE A 42 -9.57 -2.64 15.26
N ALA A 43 -8.46 -3.27 14.87
CA ALA A 43 -8.21 -4.68 15.12
C ALA A 43 -8.08 -4.97 16.62
N ILE A 44 -7.36 -4.11 17.35
CA ILE A 44 -7.18 -4.22 18.81
C ILE A 44 -8.45 -3.83 19.57
N SER A 45 -9.30 -2.98 18.98
CA SER A 45 -10.57 -2.55 19.58
C SER A 45 -11.74 -3.52 19.29
N GLU A 46 -11.46 -4.78 18.93
CA GLU A 46 -12.45 -5.81 18.59
C GLU A 46 -13.37 -5.45 17.39
N HIS A 47 -13.06 -4.40 16.63
CA HIS A 47 -13.79 -4.00 15.43
C HIS A 47 -13.17 -4.63 14.18
N TRP A 48 -13.07 -5.96 14.15
CA TRP A 48 -12.39 -6.71 13.09
C TRP A 48 -12.87 -6.35 11.68
N ARG A 49 -14.19 -6.16 11.48
CA ARG A 49 -14.76 -5.80 10.17
C ARG A 49 -14.23 -4.45 9.69
N ARG A 50 -14.24 -3.44 10.57
CA ARG A 50 -13.72 -2.09 10.27
C ARG A 50 -12.22 -2.13 10.02
N ALA A 51 -11.47 -2.92 10.78
CA ALA A 51 -10.05 -3.13 10.56
C ALA A 51 -9.78 -3.68 9.16
N THR A 52 -10.44 -4.77 8.76
CA THR A 52 -10.25 -5.39 7.44
C THR A 52 -10.66 -4.47 6.30
N VAL A 53 -11.74 -3.68 6.44
CA VAL A 53 -12.13 -2.68 5.44
C VAL A 53 -11.05 -1.60 5.30
N VAL A 54 -10.56 -1.05 6.42
CA VAL A 54 -9.55 0.02 6.41
C VAL A 54 -8.23 -0.48 5.82
N LEU A 55 -7.77 -1.67 6.19
CA LEU A 55 -6.56 -2.27 5.62
C LEU A 55 -6.74 -2.58 4.13
N GLY A 56 -7.89 -3.13 3.73
CA GLY A 56 -8.20 -3.41 2.34
C GLY A 56 -8.22 -2.13 1.49
N ALA A 57 -8.85 -1.06 1.98
CA ALA A 57 -8.81 0.26 1.35
C ALA A 57 -7.38 0.83 1.30
N GLY A 58 -6.57 0.61 2.35
CA GLY A 58 -5.16 0.95 2.37
C GLY A 58 -4.36 0.22 1.28
N LEU A 59 -4.62 -1.07 1.04
CA LEU A 59 -3.97 -1.82 -0.04
C LEU A 59 -4.41 -1.39 -1.43
N LEU A 60 -5.69 -1.04 -1.62
CA LEU A 60 -6.16 -0.40 -2.84
C LEU A 60 -5.47 0.94 -3.08
N TRP A 61 -5.31 1.75 -2.03
CA TRP A 61 -4.54 2.98 -2.10
C TRP A 61 -3.06 2.72 -2.44
N LEU A 62 -2.44 1.72 -1.83
CA LEU A 62 -1.06 1.31 -2.14
C LEU A 62 -0.90 0.90 -3.61
N SER A 63 -1.91 0.25 -4.20
CA SER A 63 -1.92 -0.06 -5.63
C SER A 63 -1.80 1.21 -6.48
N LEU A 64 -2.60 2.25 -6.16
CA LEU A 64 -2.51 3.55 -6.82
C LEU A 64 -1.17 4.26 -6.58
N VAL A 65 -0.63 4.17 -5.36
CA VAL A 65 0.70 4.70 -5.01
C VAL A 65 1.78 4.00 -5.83
N ARG A 66 1.76 2.67 -5.96
CA ARG A 66 2.74 1.95 -6.80
C ARG A 66 2.66 2.39 -8.25
N LEU A 67 1.48 2.64 -8.80
CA LEU A 67 1.34 3.08 -10.19
C LEU A 67 1.79 4.53 -10.41
N SER A 68 1.68 5.39 -9.40
CA SER A 68 1.89 6.83 -9.52
C SER A 68 3.21 7.35 -8.96
N CYS A 69 3.82 6.68 -7.98
CA CYS A 69 5.02 7.14 -7.27
C CYS A 69 6.30 6.36 -7.68
N ASP A 70 7.45 6.96 -7.42
CA ASP A 70 8.76 6.38 -7.69
C ASP A 70 9.13 5.35 -6.62
N SER A 71 9.71 4.23 -7.06
CA SER A 71 10.08 3.11 -6.19
C SER A 71 11.11 3.50 -5.13
N LYS A 72 11.92 4.54 -5.39
CA LYS A 72 12.86 5.11 -4.42
C LYS A 72 12.15 5.73 -3.21
N ILE A 73 10.98 6.34 -3.38
CA ILE A 73 10.20 6.94 -2.29
C ILE A 73 9.33 5.88 -1.62
N VAL A 74 8.74 4.98 -2.40
CA VAL A 74 7.94 3.87 -1.87
C VAL A 74 8.80 2.89 -1.05
N GLY A 75 10.09 2.77 -1.38
CA GLY A 75 11.09 2.09 -0.56
C GLY A 75 10.82 0.59 -0.42
N ILE A 76 10.78 0.11 0.82
CA ILE A 76 10.63 -1.32 1.16
C ILE A 76 9.33 -1.96 0.62
N LEU A 77 8.32 -1.13 0.30
CA LEU A 77 7.06 -1.60 -0.28
C LEU A 77 7.18 -1.91 -1.79
N ALA A 78 8.32 -1.59 -2.41
CA ALA A 78 8.63 -1.92 -3.81
C ALA A 78 9.49 -3.19 -3.89
N VAL A 79 8.84 -4.36 -3.78
CA VAL A 79 9.52 -5.66 -3.68
C VAL A 79 9.79 -6.29 -5.04
N ARG A 80 8.86 -6.16 -5.99
CA ARG A 80 8.99 -6.67 -7.36
C ARG A 80 8.68 -5.55 -8.36
N SER A 81 8.35 -5.89 -9.61
CA SER A 81 7.96 -4.90 -10.61
C SER A 81 6.73 -4.12 -10.17
N ARG A 82 6.69 -2.83 -10.51
CA ARG A 82 5.56 -1.92 -10.24
C ARG A 82 4.18 -2.53 -10.54
N ARG A 83 4.04 -3.19 -11.69
CA ARG A 83 2.76 -3.77 -12.13
C ARG A 83 2.34 -4.95 -11.26
N PHE A 84 3.28 -5.83 -10.90
CA PHE A 84 3.00 -6.97 -10.05
C PHE A 84 2.55 -6.51 -8.67
N ASP A 85 3.31 -5.61 -8.03
CA ASP A 85 2.97 -5.11 -6.69
C ASP A 85 1.61 -4.38 -6.69
N ALA A 86 1.32 -3.59 -7.71
CA ALA A 86 0.03 -2.91 -7.87
C ALA A 86 -1.12 -3.90 -8.06
N CYS A 87 -0.96 -4.94 -8.89
CA CYS A 87 -1.99 -5.96 -9.08
C CYS A 87 -2.19 -6.78 -7.79
N PHE A 88 -1.10 -7.16 -7.12
CA PHE A 88 -1.16 -7.94 -5.89
C PHE A 88 -1.88 -7.18 -4.78
N SER A 89 -1.42 -5.96 -4.46
CA SER A 89 -2.07 -5.10 -3.47
C SER A 89 -3.52 -4.76 -3.85
N GLY A 90 -3.78 -4.51 -5.13
CA GLY A 90 -5.12 -4.24 -5.64
C GLY A 90 -6.09 -5.42 -5.46
N VAL A 91 -5.67 -6.63 -5.85
CA VAL A 91 -6.49 -7.85 -5.72
C VAL A 91 -6.72 -8.20 -4.26
N ILE A 92 -5.68 -8.21 -3.42
CA ILE A 92 -5.82 -8.52 -2.00
C ILE A 92 -6.69 -7.47 -1.32
N GLY A 93 -6.47 -6.18 -1.59
CA GLY A 93 -7.29 -5.10 -1.04
C GLY A 93 -8.76 -5.23 -1.44
N ALA A 94 -9.04 -5.52 -2.71
CA ALA A 94 -10.40 -5.73 -3.20
C ALA A 94 -11.08 -6.93 -2.53
N VAL A 95 -10.38 -8.07 -2.42
CA VAL A 95 -10.89 -9.28 -1.74
C VAL A 95 -11.17 -9.00 -0.27
N MET A 96 -10.26 -8.32 0.43
CA MET A 96 -10.44 -7.95 1.82
C MET A 96 -11.68 -7.06 2.03
N VAL A 97 -11.83 -6.02 1.22
CA VAL A 97 -13.00 -5.14 1.30
C VAL A 97 -14.27 -5.93 0.99
N PHE A 98 -14.29 -6.67 -0.12
CA PHE A 98 -15.45 -7.46 -0.55
C PHE A 98 -15.90 -8.46 0.52
N LEU A 99 -14.99 -9.26 1.06
CA LEU A 99 -15.31 -10.24 2.10
C LEU A 99 -15.79 -9.55 3.38
N SER A 100 -15.12 -8.47 3.80
CA SER A 100 -15.49 -7.76 5.02
C SER A 100 -16.88 -7.12 4.92
N VAL A 101 -17.22 -6.47 3.79
CA VAL A 101 -18.55 -5.85 3.61
C VAL A 101 -19.66 -6.86 3.33
N SER A 102 -19.31 -8.08 2.88
CA SER A 102 -20.28 -9.16 2.65
C SER A 102 -20.74 -9.83 3.95
N VAL A 103 -19.99 -9.68 5.05
CA VAL A 103 -20.39 -10.22 6.35
C VAL A 103 -21.26 -9.21 7.10
N ASP A 104 -22.40 -9.66 7.60
CA ASP A 104 -23.32 -8.84 8.37
C ASP A 104 -22.68 -8.23 9.61
N ALA A 105 -23.12 -7.02 9.92
CA ALA A 105 -22.68 -6.26 11.08
C ALA A 105 -23.40 -6.71 12.36
N LEU A 106 -23.24 -7.98 12.75
CA LEU A 106 -23.74 -8.45 14.03
C LEU A 106 -22.83 -7.90 15.14
N GLY A 107 -23.17 -6.70 15.65
CA GLY A 107 -22.60 -6.15 16.90
C GLY A 107 -21.22 -5.51 16.83
N SER A 108 -20.78 -4.94 15.70
CA SER A 108 -19.56 -4.12 15.61
C SER A 108 -19.82 -2.62 15.65
#